data_AF-A0A8B7Y8Y0-F1
#
_entry.id   AF-A0A8B7Y8Y0-F1
#
_cell.length_a   1.000
_cell.length_b   1.000
_cell.length_c   1.000
_cell.angle_alpha   90.00
_cell.angle_beta   90.00
_cell.angle_gamma   90.00
#
_symmetry.space_group_name_H-M   'P 1'
#
loop_
_entity.id
_entity.type
_entity.pdbx_description
1 polymer ?
#
loop_
_entity_poly.entity_id
_entity_poly.type
_entity_poly.pdbx_seq_one_letter_code
_entity_poly.pdbx_strand_id
1 'polypeptide(L)'
;MEGGVAQPLIQLLHLDRDQGTMSEAAWTLTYLTAGGEYEQTFVSLGLIPRVVAALDKLSNQTPHDSVVVTPLVRCLGNICSGPEELIAMATADGSLLPSISRLLQSDHRHIKKETLWALSNMTEVASVCQQLVSLGMLPSIVSCLENTYDIKREAVVCLCNLAYQGAAFCQKLLHYGAFPGVISMLKNQDLDAIGLALGFSDMILKSDSNAKHLFEESGGLTLLEPLEYHNNPEIQRQVAEFLEVYFYQDEEDT
;
A
#
# COMPACT_ATOMS: atom_id res chain seq x y z
N MET A 1 29.71 -6.46 -2.18
CA MET A 1 29.98 -6.65 -3.62
C MET A 1 31.25 -5.91 -4.02
N GLU A 2 32.41 -6.58 -3.99
CA GLU A 2 33.70 -5.99 -4.40
C GLU A 2 33.96 -6.07 -5.92
N GLY A 3 33.08 -6.74 -6.68
CA GLY A 3 33.31 -7.01 -8.10
C GLY A 3 32.37 -6.26 -9.03
N GLY A 4 32.51 -4.93 -9.18
CA GLY A 4 32.13 -4.12 -10.36
C GLY A 4 30.77 -4.27 -11.07
N VAL A 5 29.86 -5.16 -10.67
CA VAL A 5 28.63 -5.53 -11.41
C VAL A 5 27.47 -4.57 -11.16
N ALA A 6 27.52 -3.78 -10.09
CA ALA A 6 26.43 -2.88 -9.73
C ALA A 6 26.15 -1.83 -10.81
N GLN A 7 27.19 -1.17 -11.33
CA GLN A 7 27.05 -0.16 -12.39
C GLN A 7 26.53 -0.77 -13.71
N PRO A 8 27.08 -1.89 -14.23
CA PRO A 8 26.52 -2.59 -15.36
C PRO A 8 25.04 -2.96 -15.18
N LEU A 9 24.64 -3.48 -14.02
CA LEU A 9 23.23 -3.85 -13.76
C LEU A 9 22.30 -2.63 -13.85
N ILE A 10 22.69 -1.49 -13.28
CA ILE A 10 21.92 -0.24 -13.41
C ILE A 10 21.83 0.20 -14.88
N GLN A 11 22.92 0.05 -15.66
CA GLN A 11 22.94 0.37 -17.08
C GLN A 11 22.09 -0.59 -17.94
N LEU A 12 21.79 -1.80 -17.46
CA LEU A 12 20.88 -2.70 -18.18
C LEU A 12 19.41 -2.26 -18.09
N LEU A 13 19.07 -1.33 -17.18
CA LEU A 13 17.75 -0.69 -17.12
C LEU A 13 17.54 0.42 -18.18
N HIS A 14 18.44 0.56 -19.15
CA HIS A 14 18.25 1.49 -20.27
C HIS A 14 17.11 1.03 -21.18
N LEU A 15 16.18 1.96 -21.46
CA LEU A 15 14.90 1.69 -22.12
C LEU A 15 14.98 1.42 -23.64
N ASP A 16 16.19 1.44 -24.20
CA ASP A 16 16.48 1.09 -25.60
C ASP A 16 17.02 -0.34 -25.72
N ARG A 17 17.10 -1.08 -24.61
CA ARG A 17 17.49 -2.49 -24.56
C ARG A 17 16.30 -3.41 -24.85
N ASP A 18 16.60 -4.66 -25.17
CA ASP A 18 15.55 -5.67 -25.28
C ASP A 18 14.89 -5.91 -23.90
N GLN A 19 13.58 -6.14 -23.93
CA GLN A 19 12.78 -6.31 -22.72
C GLN A 19 13.22 -7.52 -21.88
N GLY A 20 13.77 -8.57 -22.51
CA GLY A 20 14.26 -9.76 -21.81
C GLY A 20 15.45 -9.43 -20.91
N THR A 21 16.48 -8.80 -21.47
CA THR A 21 17.66 -8.33 -20.71
C THR A 21 17.27 -7.35 -19.62
N MET A 22 16.36 -6.41 -19.92
CA MET A 22 15.89 -5.44 -18.94
C MET A 22 15.14 -6.11 -17.79
N SER A 23 14.32 -7.11 -18.08
CA SER A 23 13.60 -7.92 -17.08
C SER A 23 14.57 -8.70 -16.18
N GLU A 24 15.55 -9.40 -16.74
CA GLU A 24 16.53 -10.17 -15.95
C GLU A 24 17.38 -9.25 -15.06
N ALA A 25 17.76 -8.09 -15.57
CA ALA A 25 18.45 -7.07 -14.79
C ALA A 25 17.57 -6.54 -13.64
N ALA A 26 16.29 -6.24 -13.92
CA ALA A 26 15.35 -5.78 -12.91
C ALA A 26 15.12 -6.84 -11.82
N TRP A 27 14.91 -8.11 -12.17
CA TRP A 27 14.81 -9.20 -11.19
C TRP A 27 16.06 -9.35 -10.35
N THR A 28 17.24 -9.31 -10.98
CA THR A 28 18.52 -9.33 -10.26
C THR A 28 18.58 -8.21 -9.21
N LEU A 29 18.16 -7.00 -9.59
CA LEU A 29 18.10 -5.87 -8.66
C LEU A 29 17.09 -6.09 -7.53
N THR A 30 15.94 -6.73 -7.76
CA THR A 30 15.00 -7.07 -6.67
C THR A 30 15.65 -7.93 -5.60
N TYR A 31 16.44 -8.94 -5.99
CA TYR A 31 17.11 -9.82 -5.04
C TYR A 31 18.20 -9.09 -4.27
N LEU A 32 18.91 -8.17 -4.93
CA LEU A 32 19.99 -7.40 -4.33
C LEU A 32 19.48 -6.27 -3.41
N THR A 33 18.28 -5.74 -3.64
CA THR A 33 17.66 -4.73 -2.75
C THR A 33 16.85 -5.31 -1.61
N ALA A 34 16.45 -6.59 -1.65
CA ALA A 34 15.58 -7.18 -0.62
C ALA A 34 16.23 -7.32 0.78
N GLY A 35 17.56 -7.40 0.86
CA GLY A 35 18.29 -7.72 2.10
C GLY A 35 19.03 -6.56 2.77
N GLY A 36 18.94 -5.33 2.23
CA GLY A 36 19.66 -4.14 2.73
C GLY A 36 21.19 -4.15 2.54
N GLU A 37 21.83 -5.31 2.45
CA GLU A 37 23.29 -5.47 2.35
C GLU A 37 23.92 -4.69 1.19
N TYR A 38 23.23 -4.63 0.04
CA TYR A 38 23.75 -3.99 -1.17
C TYR A 38 23.04 -2.69 -1.54
N GLU A 39 21.95 -2.35 -0.83
CA GLU A 39 21.09 -1.22 -1.15
C GLU A 39 21.88 0.10 -1.23
N GLN A 40 22.65 0.42 -0.20
CA GLN A 40 23.50 1.62 -0.14
C GLN A 40 24.45 1.72 -1.34
N THR A 41 25.03 0.60 -1.78
CA THR A 41 25.93 0.59 -2.94
C THR A 41 25.17 0.96 -4.21
N PHE A 42 24.00 0.36 -4.45
CA PHE A 42 23.20 0.67 -5.64
C PHE A 42 22.61 2.08 -5.61
N VAL A 43 22.14 2.53 -4.45
CA VAL A 43 21.62 3.89 -4.27
C VAL A 43 22.70 4.93 -4.58
N SER A 44 23.92 4.76 -4.06
CA SER A 44 25.04 5.67 -4.34
C SER A 44 25.46 5.71 -5.82
N LEU A 45 25.16 4.64 -6.58
CA LEU A 45 25.40 4.55 -8.02
C LEU A 45 24.20 5.01 -8.87
N GLY A 46 23.15 5.56 -8.26
CA GLY A 46 22.02 6.15 -8.96
C GLY A 46 20.93 5.16 -9.38
N LEU A 47 20.74 4.07 -8.62
CA LEU A 47 19.66 3.11 -8.88
C LEU A 47 18.26 3.75 -8.80
N ILE A 48 17.99 4.56 -7.79
CA ILE A 48 16.66 5.18 -7.57
C ILE A 48 16.20 6.01 -8.77
N PRO A 49 16.92 7.06 -9.20
CA PRO A 49 16.49 7.87 -10.35
C PRO A 49 16.40 7.03 -11.63
N ARG A 50 17.21 5.96 -11.75
CA ARG A 50 17.13 5.04 -12.89
C ARG A 50 15.83 4.25 -12.91
N VAL A 51 15.43 3.67 -11.77
CA VAL A 51 14.18 2.91 -11.64
C VAL A 51 12.97 3.83 -11.84
N VAL A 52 12.98 5.03 -11.24
CA VAL A 52 11.91 6.03 -11.40
C VAL A 52 11.74 6.43 -12.86
N ALA A 53 12.82 6.79 -13.56
CA ALA A 53 12.76 7.15 -14.98
C ALA A 53 12.28 5.98 -15.87
N ALA A 54 12.66 4.74 -15.54
CA ALA A 54 12.19 3.57 -16.26
C ALA A 54 10.68 3.34 -16.05
N LEU A 55 10.21 3.45 -14.80
CA LEU A 55 8.79 3.32 -14.47
C LEU A 55 7.96 4.42 -15.10
N ASP A 56 8.43 5.67 -15.15
CA ASP A 56 7.70 6.77 -15.79
C ASP A 56 7.48 6.52 -17.28
N LYS A 57 8.52 6.14 -18.02
CA LYS A 57 8.38 5.80 -19.44
C LYS A 57 7.46 4.59 -19.64
N LEU A 58 7.68 3.50 -18.90
CA LEU A 58 6.91 2.25 -19.07
C LEU A 58 5.44 2.44 -18.72
N SER A 59 5.13 3.16 -17.65
CA SER A 59 3.74 3.45 -17.29
C SER A 59 3.04 4.39 -18.27
N ASN A 60 3.76 5.10 -19.15
CA ASN A 60 3.21 5.90 -20.23
C ASN A 60 3.01 5.10 -21.52
N GLN A 61 3.88 4.12 -21.79
CA GLN A 61 3.93 3.41 -23.08
C GLN A 61 3.30 2.02 -23.02
N THR A 62 3.60 1.27 -21.96
CA THR A 62 3.25 -0.14 -21.79
C THR A 62 2.93 -0.46 -20.32
N PRO A 63 1.91 0.19 -19.70
CA PRO A 63 1.58 0.03 -18.27
C PRO A 63 1.10 -1.38 -17.90
N HIS A 64 0.81 -2.21 -18.90
CA HIS A 64 0.36 -3.59 -18.76
C HIS A 64 1.50 -4.60 -18.95
N ASP A 65 2.70 -4.16 -19.30
CA ASP A 65 3.84 -5.07 -19.51
C ASP A 65 4.40 -5.57 -18.17
N SER A 66 3.83 -6.67 -17.68
CA SER A 66 4.21 -7.24 -16.39
C SER A 66 5.63 -7.79 -16.37
N VAL A 67 6.24 -8.07 -17.52
CA VAL A 67 7.58 -8.69 -17.60
C VAL A 67 8.63 -7.74 -17.03
N VAL A 68 8.56 -6.46 -17.39
CA VAL A 68 9.51 -5.45 -16.93
C VAL A 68 8.97 -4.62 -15.77
N VAL A 69 7.68 -4.28 -15.77
CA VAL A 69 7.09 -3.39 -14.75
C VAL A 69 7.12 -4.05 -13.37
N THR A 70 6.72 -5.31 -13.26
CA THR A 70 6.63 -6.01 -11.96
C THR A 70 7.96 -6.02 -11.20
N PRO A 71 9.10 -6.46 -11.78
CA PRO A 71 10.36 -6.43 -11.06
C PRO A 71 10.86 -5.01 -10.76
N LEU A 72 10.60 -4.02 -11.61
CA LEU A 72 10.97 -2.62 -11.32
C LEU A 72 10.19 -2.06 -10.13
N VAL A 73 8.88 -2.28 -10.09
CA VAL A 73 8.03 -1.86 -8.97
C VAL A 73 8.42 -2.60 -7.69
N ARG A 74 8.74 -3.89 -7.78
CA ARG A 74 9.25 -4.66 -6.63
C ARG A 74 10.60 -4.11 -6.14
N CYS A 75 11.52 -3.80 -7.05
CA CYS A 75 12.81 -3.20 -6.70
C CYS A 75 12.61 -1.85 -5.98
N LEU A 76 11.70 -1.01 -6.50
CA LEU A 76 11.33 0.24 -5.87
C LEU A 76 10.70 0.04 -4.49
N GLY A 77 9.77 -0.89 -4.33
CA GLY A 77 9.13 -1.15 -3.03
C GLY A 77 10.10 -1.67 -1.98
N ASN A 78 11.11 -2.47 -2.36
CA ASN A 78 12.21 -2.84 -1.48
C ASN A 78 12.98 -1.60 -0.99
N ILE A 79 13.35 -0.71 -1.92
CA ILE A 79 14.05 0.55 -1.59
C ILE A 79 13.20 1.43 -0.66
N CYS A 80 11.90 1.53 -0.95
CA CYS A 80 10.97 2.33 -0.16
C CYS A 80 10.58 1.70 1.17
N SER A 81 10.97 0.45 1.46
CA SER A 81 10.88 -0.13 2.81
C SER A 81 12.04 0.29 3.72
N GLY A 82 13.04 0.97 3.16
CA GLY A 82 14.16 1.55 3.88
C GLY A 82 13.85 2.93 4.49
N PRO A 83 14.89 3.69 4.87
CA PRO A 83 14.75 5.00 5.50
C PRO A 83 13.97 6.03 4.65
N GLU A 84 13.35 7.02 5.31
CA GLU A 84 12.57 8.09 4.68
C GLU A 84 13.36 8.86 3.60
N GLU A 85 14.69 8.97 3.72
CA GLU A 85 15.54 9.61 2.72
C GLU A 85 15.48 8.90 1.36
N LEU A 86 15.31 7.57 1.33
CA LEU A 86 15.19 6.82 0.09
C LEU A 86 13.85 7.11 -0.60
N ILE A 87 12.78 7.24 0.18
CA ILE A 87 11.44 7.62 -0.31
C ILE A 87 11.46 9.06 -0.83
N ALA A 88 12.13 9.97 -0.11
CA ALA A 88 12.31 11.36 -0.54
C ALA A 88 13.09 11.44 -1.87
N MET A 89 14.17 10.65 -2.03
CA MET A 89 14.90 10.56 -3.30
C MET A 89 14.02 10.02 -4.44
N ALA A 90 13.20 8.99 -4.17
CA ALA A 90 12.33 8.38 -5.18
C ALA A 90 11.22 9.33 -5.64
N THR A 91 10.77 10.24 -4.78
CA THR A 91 9.68 11.19 -5.07
C THR A 91 10.17 12.58 -5.47
N ALA A 92 11.49 12.85 -5.43
CA ALA A 92 12.08 14.17 -5.59
C ALA A 92 11.76 14.86 -6.93
N ASP A 93 11.65 14.11 -8.03
CA ASP A 93 11.38 14.67 -9.36
C ASP A 93 9.88 14.82 -9.68
N GLY A 94 9.00 14.35 -8.78
CA GLY A 94 7.55 14.41 -8.94
C GLY A 94 6.95 13.47 -9.99
N SER A 95 7.75 12.66 -10.70
CA SER A 95 7.27 11.75 -11.75
C SER A 95 6.76 10.42 -11.21
N LEU A 96 7.25 10.00 -10.03
CA LEU A 96 6.95 8.68 -9.49
C LEU A 96 5.47 8.47 -9.15
N LEU A 97 4.85 9.38 -8.38
CA LEU A 97 3.45 9.19 -7.95
C LEU A 97 2.45 9.20 -9.13
N PRO A 98 2.59 10.09 -10.15
CA PRO A 98 1.83 9.95 -11.39
C PRO A 98 2.05 8.63 -12.13
N SER A 99 3.26 8.06 -12.06
CA SER A 99 3.57 6.74 -12.64
C SER A 99 2.86 5.62 -11.88
N ILE A 100 2.93 5.65 -10.55
CA ILE A 100 2.20 4.73 -9.66
C ILE A 100 0.69 4.80 -9.94
N SER A 101 0.12 6.01 -10.09
CA SER A 101 -1.30 6.19 -10.40
C SER A 101 -1.70 5.47 -11.69
N ARG A 102 -0.90 5.58 -12.75
CA ARG A 102 -1.12 4.87 -14.03
C ARG A 102 -0.97 3.36 -13.88
N LEU A 103 0.00 2.89 -13.11
CA LEU A 103 0.21 1.45 -12.87
C LEU A 103 -0.92 0.81 -12.04
N LEU A 104 -1.55 1.55 -11.12
CA LEU A 104 -2.74 1.09 -10.39
C LEU A 104 -3.94 0.86 -11.31
N GLN A 105 -3.98 1.47 -12.49
CA GLN A 105 -5.01 1.23 -13.51
C GLN A 105 -4.73 0.00 -14.37
N SER A 106 -3.64 -0.73 -14.14
CA SER A 106 -3.27 -1.89 -14.96
C SER A 106 -4.24 -3.07 -14.80
N ASP A 107 -4.64 -3.71 -15.89
CA ASP A 107 -5.45 -4.94 -15.83
C ASP A 107 -4.67 -6.16 -15.31
N HIS A 108 -3.34 -6.05 -15.21
CA HIS A 108 -2.50 -7.12 -14.68
C HIS A 108 -2.49 -7.10 -13.15
N ARG A 109 -3.10 -8.13 -12.55
CA ARG A 109 -3.17 -8.35 -11.11
C ARG A 109 -1.81 -8.19 -10.41
N HIS A 110 -0.74 -8.75 -10.96
CA HIS A 110 0.60 -8.65 -10.38
C HIS A 110 1.11 -7.21 -10.33
N ILE A 111 0.93 -6.43 -11.41
CA ILE A 111 1.34 -5.02 -11.44
C ILE A 111 0.58 -4.25 -10.37
N LYS A 112 -0.75 -4.38 -10.31
CA LYS A 112 -1.57 -3.73 -9.28
C LYS A 112 -1.11 -4.06 -7.86
N LYS A 113 -0.94 -5.35 -7.56
CA LYS A 113 -0.54 -5.82 -6.22
C LYS A 113 0.82 -5.26 -5.81
N GLU A 114 1.84 -5.38 -6.67
CA GLU A 114 3.18 -4.87 -6.37
C GLU A 114 3.21 -3.33 -6.29
N THR A 115 2.39 -2.66 -7.10
CA THR A 115 2.29 -1.19 -7.08
C THR A 115 1.67 -0.70 -5.78
N LEU A 116 0.63 -1.36 -5.27
CA LEU A 116 0.05 -1.06 -3.97
C LEU A 116 1.01 -1.36 -2.83
N TRP A 117 1.73 -2.48 -2.88
CA TRP A 117 2.73 -2.82 -1.87
C TRP A 117 3.88 -1.79 -1.82
N ALA A 118 4.39 -1.35 -2.98
CA ALA A 118 5.39 -0.29 -3.01
C ALA A 118 4.81 1.03 -2.48
N LEU A 119 3.57 1.35 -2.84
CA LEU A 119 2.87 2.55 -2.36
C LEU A 119 2.62 2.52 -0.85
N SER A 120 2.28 1.36 -0.26
CA SER A 120 2.03 1.25 1.18
C SER A 120 3.27 1.61 1.99
N ASN A 121 4.45 1.14 1.55
CA ASN A 121 5.73 1.52 2.17
C ASN A 121 5.97 3.04 2.09
N MET A 122 5.66 3.66 0.94
CA MET A 122 5.81 5.12 0.79
C MET A 122 4.83 5.92 1.64
N THR A 123 3.61 5.40 1.87
CA THR A 123 2.59 6.09 2.70
C THR A 123 2.88 6.13 4.19
N GLU A 124 3.96 5.48 4.66
CA GLU A 124 4.48 5.72 6.01
C GLU A 124 5.00 7.16 6.16
N VAL A 125 5.33 7.82 5.06
CA VAL A 125 5.83 9.21 5.03
C VAL A 125 4.68 10.20 4.81
N ALA A 126 4.48 11.10 5.78
CA ALA A 126 3.39 12.08 5.77
C ALA A 126 3.37 12.97 4.51
N SER A 127 4.55 13.36 4.00
CA SER A 127 4.66 14.19 2.79
C SER A 127 4.18 13.46 1.52
N VAL A 128 4.32 12.13 1.45
CA VAL A 128 3.76 11.31 0.37
C VAL A 128 2.24 11.30 0.48
N CYS A 129 1.69 11.07 1.68
CA CYS A 129 0.24 11.08 1.91
C CYS A 129 -0.42 12.40 1.44
N GLN A 130 0.21 13.54 1.71
CA GLN A 130 -0.27 14.84 1.20
C GLN A 130 -0.22 14.94 -0.32
N GLN A 131 0.82 14.41 -0.96
CA GLN A 131 0.93 14.38 -2.41
C GLN A 131 -0.12 13.46 -3.06
N LEU A 132 -0.46 12.32 -2.44
CA LEU A 132 -1.54 11.45 -2.93
C LEU A 132 -2.89 12.16 -2.94
N VAL A 133 -3.16 12.98 -1.91
CA VAL A 133 -4.34 13.83 -1.86
C VAL A 133 -4.31 14.88 -2.96
N SER A 134 -3.19 15.60 -3.13
CA SER A 134 -3.10 16.69 -4.12
C SER A 134 -3.20 16.18 -5.56
N LEU A 135 -2.71 14.97 -5.83
CA LEU A 135 -2.82 14.27 -7.11
C LEU A 135 -4.17 13.58 -7.32
N GLY A 136 -5.08 13.60 -6.34
CA GLY A 136 -6.40 12.98 -6.44
C GLY A 136 -6.37 11.45 -6.52
N MET A 137 -5.39 10.80 -5.88
CA MET A 137 -5.19 9.35 -5.97
C MET A 137 -6.08 8.53 -5.02
N LEU A 138 -6.72 9.15 -4.02
CA LEU A 138 -7.53 8.44 -3.02
C LEU A 138 -8.65 7.58 -3.64
N PRO A 139 -9.47 8.06 -4.59
CA PRO A 139 -10.49 7.23 -5.22
C PRO A 139 -9.91 5.98 -5.90
N SER A 140 -8.75 6.10 -6.55
CA SER A 140 -8.08 4.97 -7.19
C SER A 140 -7.64 3.93 -6.17
N ILE A 141 -7.05 4.35 -5.05
CA ILE A 141 -6.65 3.45 -3.96
C ILE A 141 -7.87 2.76 -3.34
N VAL A 142 -8.96 3.51 -3.10
CA VAL A 142 -10.20 2.94 -2.56
C VAL A 142 -10.83 1.92 -3.51
N SER A 143 -10.83 2.19 -4.83
CA SER A 143 -11.35 1.24 -5.82
C SER A 143 -10.58 -0.10 -5.83
N CYS A 144 -9.33 -0.12 -5.34
CA CYS A 144 -8.58 -1.37 -5.19
C CYS A 144 -9.21 -2.32 -4.14
N LEU A 145 -10.08 -1.83 -3.26
CA LEU A 145 -10.84 -2.68 -2.33
C LEU A 145 -11.85 -3.59 -3.04
N GLU A 146 -12.21 -3.34 -4.30
CA GLU A 146 -13.12 -4.20 -5.06
C GLU A 146 -12.41 -5.37 -5.77
N ASN A 147 -11.11 -5.54 -5.57
CA ASN A 147 -10.29 -6.54 -6.25
C ASN A 147 -10.10 -7.83 -5.43
N THR A 148 -9.26 -8.74 -5.94
CA THR A 148 -8.85 -9.97 -5.25
C THR A 148 -8.22 -9.67 -3.90
N TYR A 149 -8.33 -10.63 -2.97
CA TYR A 149 -7.88 -10.49 -1.59
C TYR A 149 -6.46 -9.93 -1.43
N ASP A 150 -5.51 -10.37 -2.25
CA ASP A 150 -4.13 -9.89 -2.21
C ASP A 150 -3.98 -8.41 -2.58
N ILE A 151 -4.74 -7.91 -3.56
CA ILE A 151 -4.77 -6.49 -3.91
C ILE A 151 -5.48 -5.70 -2.80
N LYS A 152 -6.63 -6.21 -2.35
CA LYS A 152 -7.41 -5.59 -1.28
C LYS A 152 -6.57 -5.42 -0.01
N ARG A 153 -5.82 -6.44 0.39
CA ARG A 153 -4.95 -6.40 1.59
C ARG A 153 -3.94 -5.25 1.51
N GLU A 154 -3.20 -5.12 0.41
CA GLU A 154 -2.23 -4.03 0.25
C GLU A 154 -2.91 -2.65 0.17
N ALA A 155 -4.10 -2.56 -0.43
CA ALA A 155 -4.89 -1.34 -0.41
C ALA A 155 -5.28 -0.95 1.03
N VAL A 156 -5.69 -1.90 1.87
CA VAL A 156 -6.03 -1.64 3.27
C VAL A 156 -4.82 -1.15 4.05
N VAL A 157 -3.62 -1.72 3.85
CA VAL A 157 -2.38 -1.22 4.49
C VAL A 157 -2.14 0.25 4.13
N CYS A 158 -2.24 0.60 2.85
CA CYS A 158 -2.11 1.98 2.37
C CYS A 158 -3.16 2.91 3.01
N LEU A 159 -4.41 2.46 3.12
CA LEU A 159 -5.49 3.22 3.76
C LEU A 159 -5.30 3.39 5.27
N CYS A 160 -4.75 2.38 5.97
CA CYS A 160 -4.37 2.50 7.38
C CYS A 160 -3.29 3.56 7.56
N ASN A 161 -2.23 3.53 6.74
CA ASN A 161 -1.15 4.52 6.79
C ASN A 161 -1.66 5.95 6.53
N LEU A 162 -2.61 6.10 5.60
CA LEU A 162 -3.30 7.36 5.34
C LEU A 162 -4.16 7.81 6.52
N ALA A 163 -4.98 6.92 7.11
CA ALA A 163 -5.82 7.22 8.26
C ALA A 163 -4.99 7.64 9.48
N TYR A 164 -3.83 7.00 9.69
CA TYR A 164 -2.90 7.31 10.77
C TYR A 164 -2.37 8.76 10.73
N GLN A 165 -2.38 9.40 9.57
CA GLN A 165 -2.00 10.81 9.42
C GLN A 165 -2.99 11.79 10.08
N GLY A 166 -4.15 11.31 10.52
CA GLY A 166 -5.08 12.04 11.39
C GLY A 166 -6.47 12.27 10.79
N ALA A 167 -7.33 12.92 11.57
CA ALA A 167 -8.78 13.02 11.30
C ALA A 167 -9.14 13.58 9.91
N ALA A 168 -8.35 14.53 9.38
CA ALA A 168 -8.59 15.09 8.04
C ALA A 168 -8.41 14.05 6.92
N PHE A 169 -7.53 13.05 7.11
CA PHE A 169 -7.42 11.92 6.19
C PHE A 169 -8.56 10.94 6.41
N CYS A 170 -8.88 10.58 7.67
CA CYS A 170 -10.01 9.72 8.01
C CYS A 170 -11.32 10.18 7.34
N GLN A 171 -11.64 11.47 7.43
CA GLN A 171 -12.84 12.06 6.79
C GLN A 171 -12.82 11.94 5.27
N LYS A 172 -11.66 12.12 4.61
CA LYS A 172 -11.53 11.93 3.16
C LYS A 172 -11.72 10.48 2.76
N LEU A 173 -11.16 9.54 3.52
CA LEU A 173 -11.30 8.10 3.24
C LEU A 173 -12.75 7.64 3.41
N LEU A 174 -13.45 8.15 4.43
CA LEU A 174 -14.89 7.97 4.59
C LEU A 174 -15.66 8.55 3.41
N HIS A 175 -15.37 9.79 3.03
CA HIS A 175 -16.03 10.46 1.90
C HIS A 175 -15.89 9.69 0.58
N TYR A 176 -14.73 9.07 0.34
CA TYR A 176 -14.49 8.25 -0.85
C TYR A 176 -15.00 6.80 -0.73
N GLY A 177 -15.65 6.43 0.36
CA GLY A 177 -16.30 5.11 0.50
C GLY A 177 -15.33 3.97 0.83
N ALA A 178 -14.21 4.24 1.52
CA ALA A 178 -13.27 3.20 1.92
C ALA A 178 -13.89 2.16 2.87
N PHE A 179 -14.85 2.59 3.69
CA PHE A 179 -15.25 1.85 4.88
C PHE A 179 -15.87 0.47 4.61
N PRO A 180 -16.86 0.32 3.69
CA PRO A 180 -17.45 -1.00 3.40
C PRO A 180 -16.41 -2.00 2.86
N GLY A 181 -15.49 -1.52 2.02
CA GLY A 181 -14.42 -2.34 1.45
C GLY A 181 -13.45 -2.84 2.52
N VAL A 182 -13.07 -1.99 3.48
CA VAL A 182 -12.21 -2.37 4.61
C VAL A 182 -12.95 -3.33 5.56
N ILE A 183 -14.19 -3.03 5.94
CA ILE A 183 -15.00 -3.88 6.84
C ILE A 183 -15.17 -5.30 6.28
N SER A 184 -15.24 -5.44 4.94
CA SER A 184 -15.29 -6.75 4.30
C SER A 184 -14.09 -7.67 4.63
N MET A 185 -12.98 -7.12 5.12
CA MET A 185 -11.80 -7.89 5.54
C MET A 185 -12.06 -8.75 6.78
N LEU A 186 -13.00 -8.37 7.65
CA LEU A 186 -13.39 -9.12 8.85
C LEU A 186 -13.96 -10.52 8.53
N LYS A 187 -14.37 -10.75 7.27
CA LYS A 187 -14.82 -12.07 6.78
C LYS A 187 -13.69 -13.08 6.62
N ASN A 188 -12.43 -12.64 6.58
CA ASN A 188 -11.29 -13.52 6.30
C ASN A 188 -10.81 -14.21 7.58
N GLN A 189 -10.16 -15.36 7.42
CA GLN A 189 -9.53 -16.10 8.53
C GLN A 189 -8.10 -15.62 8.83
N ASP A 190 -7.58 -14.68 8.05
CA ASP A 190 -6.25 -14.10 8.22
C ASP A 190 -6.30 -13.09 9.36
N LEU A 191 -5.53 -13.37 10.43
CA LEU A 191 -5.49 -12.58 11.65
C LEU A 191 -4.96 -11.16 11.39
N ASP A 192 -4.00 -11.02 10.47
CA ASP A 192 -3.43 -9.72 10.13
C ASP A 192 -4.47 -8.86 9.41
N ALA A 193 -5.27 -9.46 8.53
CA ALA A 193 -6.37 -8.78 7.84
C ALA A 193 -7.46 -8.30 8.80
N ILE A 194 -7.83 -9.13 9.77
CA ILE A 194 -8.79 -8.73 10.82
C ILE A 194 -8.21 -7.55 11.62
N GLY A 195 -6.96 -7.66 12.06
CA GLY A 195 -6.28 -6.60 12.81
C GLY A 195 -6.19 -5.28 12.04
N LEU A 196 -5.86 -5.32 10.74
CA LEU A 196 -5.86 -4.14 9.87
C LEU A 196 -7.26 -3.50 9.76
N ALA A 197 -8.30 -4.32 9.61
CA ALA A 197 -9.67 -3.82 9.50
C ALA A 197 -10.15 -3.16 10.80
N LEU A 198 -9.87 -3.79 11.94
CA LEU A 198 -10.19 -3.24 13.27
C LEU A 198 -9.40 -1.96 13.54
N GLY A 199 -8.09 -1.95 13.27
CA GLY A 199 -7.24 -0.78 13.45
C GLY A 199 -7.67 0.41 12.58
N PHE A 200 -8.02 0.15 11.31
CA PHE A 200 -8.62 1.19 10.45
C PHE A 200 -9.93 1.71 11.05
N SER A 201 -10.83 0.80 11.44
CA SER A 201 -12.14 1.16 11.99
C SER A 201 -12.02 1.99 13.28
N ASP A 202 -11.08 1.66 14.16
CA ASP A 202 -10.78 2.39 15.39
C ASP A 202 -10.36 3.84 15.10
N MET A 203 -9.43 4.04 14.15
CA MET A 203 -8.98 5.38 13.76
C MET A 203 -10.13 6.21 13.15
N ILE A 204 -10.98 5.59 12.34
CA ILE A 204 -12.13 6.23 11.72
C ILE A 204 -13.19 6.60 12.77
N LEU A 205 -13.55 5.67 13.67
CA LEU A 205 -14.53 5.88 14.74
C LEU A 205 -14.12 6.99 15.73
N LYS A 206 -12.83 7.09 16.04
CA LYS A 206 -12.28 8.20 16.83
C LYS A 206 -12.33 9.55 16.13
N SER A 207 -12.36 9.56 14.80
CA SER A 207 -12.20 10.77 13.99
C SER A 207 -13.51 11.37 13.48
N ASP A 208 -14.59 10.60 13.43
CA ASP A 208 -15.86 11.02 12.84
C ASP A 208 -17.06 10.43 13.60
N SER A 209 -17.96 11.29 14.08
CA SER A 209 -19.16 10.86 14.81
C SER A 209 -20.14 10.04 13.96
N ASN A 210 -20.12 10.19 12.63
CA ASN A 210 -20.96 9.41 11.72
C ASN A 210 -20.37 8.02 11.43
N ALA A 211 -19.13 7.75 11.82
CA ALA A 211 -18.47 6.48 11.57
C ALA A 211 -19.22 5.30 12.21
N LYS A 212 -19.82 5.48 13.40
CA LYS A 212 -20.58 4.42 14.08
C LYS A 212 -21.72 3.90 13.20
N HIS A 213 -22.55 4.82 12.70
CA HIS A 213 -23.64 4.50 11.78
C HIS A 213 -23.15 3.86 10.48
N LEU A 214 -22.08 4.40 9.88
CA LEU A 214 -21.52 3.84 8.65
C LEU A 214 -20.93 2.43 8.84
N PHE A 215 -20.37 2.15 10.03
CA PHE A 215 -19.87 0.81 10.39
C PHE A 215 -21.03 -0.19 10.47
N GLU A 216 -22.13 0.19 11.11
CA GLU A 216 -23.35 -0.61 11.21
C GLU A 216 -23.99 -0.85 9.84
N GLU A 217 -24.15 0.19 9.02
CA GLU A 217 -24.70 0.09 7.65
C GLU A 217 -23.85 -0.80 6.74
N SER A 218 -22.54 -0.85 6.98
CA SER A 218 -21.61 -1.74 6.27
C SER A 218 -21.69 -3.19 6.75
N GLY A 219 -22.56 -3.50 7.72
CA GLY A 219 -22.73 -4.81 8.33
C GLY A 219 -21.61 -5.18 9.30
N GLY A 220 -20.86 -4.20 9.81
CA GLY A 220 -19.69 -4.43 10.66
C GLY A 220 -20.00 -5.24 11.91
N LEU A 221 -21.09 -4.92 12.62
CA LEU A 221 -21.50 -5.66 13.83
C LEU A 221 -21.75 -7.14 13.55
N THR A 222 -22.50 -7.45 12.49
CA THR A 222 -22.76 -8.84 12.07
C THR A 222 -21.47 -9.59 11.73
N LEU A 223 -20.43 -8.90 11.25
CA LEU A 223 -19.13 -9.51 10.99
C LEU A 223 -18.28 -9.69 12.25
N LEU A 224 -18.52 -8.92 13.30
CA LEU A 224 -17.83 -9.05 14.58
C LEU A 224 -18.42 -10.17 15.44
N GLU A 225 -19.73 -10.43 15.38
CA GLU A 225 -20.41 -11.50 16.14
C GLU A 225 -19.67 -12.86 16.11
N PRO A 226 -19.28 -13.44 14.94
CA PRO A 226 -18.53 -14.70 14.94
C PRO A 226 -17.09 -14.56 15.46
N LEU A 227 -16.53 -13.35 15.46
CA LEU A 227 -15.16 -13.10 15.92
C LEU A 227 -15.07 -12.98 17.45
N GLU A 228 -16.15 -12.62 18.14
CA GLU A 228 -16.24 -12.64 19.61
C GLU A 228 -16.02 -14.05 20.19
N TYR A 229 -16.32 -15.09 19.42
CA TYR A 229 -16.13 -16.50 19.79
C TYR A 229 -15.00 -17.16 19.00
N HIS A 230 -14.09 -16.37 18.42
CA HIS A 230 -12.99 -16.88 17.62
C HIS A 230 -12.03 -17.74 18.46
N ASN A 231 -11.50 -18.83 17.88
CA ASN A 231 -10.56 -19.73 18.57
C ASN A 231 -9.21 -19.09 18.93
N ASN A 232 -8.92 -17.91 18.38
CA ASN A 232 -7.72 -17.14 18.71
C ASN A 232 -8.06 -16.14 19.84
N PRO A 233 -7.48 -16.29 21.05
CA PRO A 233 -7.78 -15.42 22.18
C PRO A 233 -7.45 -13.94 21.94
N GLU A 234 -6.46 -13.65 21.09
CA GLU A 234 -6.07 -12.26 20.80
C GLU A 234 -7.12 -11.56 19.93
N ILE A 235 -7.67 -12.26 18.92
CA ILE A 235 -8.78 -11.71 18.12
C ILE A 235 -10.02 -11.53 18.99
N GLN A 236 -10.36 -12.53 19.80
CA GLN A 236 -11.50 -12.44 20.71
C GLN A 236 -11.37 -11.22 21.63
N ARG A 237 -10.18 -11.02 22.24
CA ARG A 237 -9.91 -9.87 23.11
C ARG A 237 -10.02 -8.55 22.35
N GLN A 238 -9.39 -8.44 21.18
CA GLN A 238 -9.43 -7.21 20.36
C GLN A 238 -10.87 -6.83 19.96
N VAL A 239 -11.69 -7.81 19.56
CA VAL A 239 -13.08 -7.58 19.17
C VAL A 239 -13.93 -7.19 20.38
N ALA A 240 -13.77 -7.87 21.51
CA ALA A 240 -14.49 -7.52 22.74
C ALA A 240 -14.17 -6.10 23.20
N GLU A 241 -12.89 -5.71 23.21
CA GLU A 241 -12.47 -4.34 23.54
C GLU A 241 -13.03 -3.32 22.55
N PHE A 242 -13.03 -3.64 21.26
CA PHE A 242 -13.58 -2.76 20.22
C PHE A 242 -15.09 -2.54 20.39
N LEU A 243 -15.86 -3.60 20.65
CA LEU A 243 -17.31 -3.50 20.88
C LEU A 243 -17.63 -2.73 22.16
N GLU A 244 -16.90 -3.03 23.23
CA GLU A 244 -17.05 -2.35 24.52
C GLU A 244 -16.85 -0.84 24.37
N VAL A 245 -15.80 -0.41 23.66
CA VAL A 245 -15.46 1.02 23.52
C VAL A 245 -16.47 1.78 22.66
N TYR A 246 -17.00 1.18 21.59
CA TYR A 246 -17.75 1.93 20.58
C TYR A 246 -19.25 1.63 20.54
N PHE A 247 -19.69 0.46 20.99
CA PHE A 247 -21.06 -0.02 20.78
C PHE A 247 -21.80 -0.32 22.08
N TYR A 248 -21.13 -0.72 23.16
CA TYR A 248 -21.79 -1.11 24.42
C TYR A 248 -21.81 -0.01 25.50
N GLN A 249 -21.06 1.08 25.37
CA GLN A 249 -21.08 2.18 26.38
C GLN A 249 -22.41 2.96 26.44
N ASP A 250 -23.26 2.84 25.41
CA ASP A 250 -24.52 3.58 25.32
C ASP A 250 -25.72 2.85 25.97
N GLU A 251 -25.54 1.60 26.47
CA GLU A 251 -26.63 0.80 27.06
C GLU A 251 -26.78 0.96 28.59
N GLU A 252 -25.84 1.58 29.29
CA GLU A 252 -25.90 1.73 30.76
C GLU A 252 -26.64 3.01 31.25
N ASP A 253 -27.03 3.92 30.36
CA ASP A 253 -27.68 5.20 30.70
C ASP A 253 -29.18 5.31 30.32
N THR A 254 -29.85 4.19 30.03
CA THR A 254 -31.32 4.14 29.81
C THR A 254 -32.09 3.29 30.80
#